data_AF-E5FDN1-F1
#
_entry.id   AF-E5FDN1-F1
#
_cell.length_a   1.000
_cell.length_b   1.000
_cell.length_c   1.000
_cell.angle_alpha   90.00
_cell.angle_beta   90.00
_cell.angle_gamma   90.00
#
_symmetry.space_group_name_H-M   'P 1'
#
loop_
_entity.id
_entity.type
_entity.pdbx_description
1 polymer ?
#
loop_
_entity_poly.entity_id
_entity_poly.type
_entity_poly.pdbx_seq_one_letter_code
_entity_poly.pdbx_strand_id
1 'polypeptide(L)'
;TDMIKGKQGRFRQNLLGKRVDYSGRSVIVVGPELKFYQCGLPKTMALELFKPFVMKRLVEDGYVHNIKSAKRMVERVRPEVWDIVEDVIQEHPVLLNRAPTLHRLGVQAFEPVLVEGKAIRLHPLVCTAYNADFDGDQMAVHVPLSAEAQAEARFLMLSVNNILAPKDGLPITTPTQDMVLGAYYLTMDGETDADGKCIEKGAYSVYKDYEEMLMAYFNRAVSLHAKVKVRMFADENSPGVLVESTVGRFIFNENIPQDLGFVDRRQNPYSLEVDFECTKKALEGIIAKCFHRKGNTGTALMLDHIKKMGFQFSTQGAISVSVSDMIIPEEKAHIIDSAREEVTKYQKAYRRGLIPNDERHEKVIQTWTKATDDVTSALMGNLSKRNNINIMAYSGARGSKNQIRQLAGMRGLMA
;
A
#
# COMPACT_ATOMS: atom_id res chain seq x y z
N THR A 1 9.17 18.77 47.04
CA THR A 1 7.95 18.38 46.28
C THR A 1 8.16 18.50 44.78
N ASP A 2 8.97 19.46 44.32
CA ASP A 2 9.28 19.68 42.89
C ASP A 2 10.22 18.65 42.24
N MET A 3 11.05 17.95 43.03
CA MET A 3 11.84 16.81 42.49
C MET A 3 10.98 15.64 41.98
N ILE A 4 9.73 15.56 42.44
CA ILE A 4 8.82 14.45 42.18
C ILE A 4 7.74 14.87 41.18
N LYS A 5 7.23 16.10 41.30
CA LYS A 5 6.17 16.66 40.46
C LYS A 5 6.72 17.35 39.20
N GLY A 6 5.90 17.44 38.16
CA GLY A 6 6.22 18.17 36.92
C GLY A 6 6.82 17.31 35.81
N LYS A 7 7.05 17.92 34.64
CA LYS A 7 7.58 17.24 33.44
C LYS A 7 9.02 16.73 33.62
N GLN A 8 9.83 17.41 34.43
CA GLN A 8 11.19 17.01 34.78
C GLN A 8 11.28 16.24 36.12
N GLY A 9 10.14 15.96 36.76
CA GLY A 9 10.12 15.18 38.00
C GLY A 9 10.57 13.74 37.77
N ARG A 10 11.18 13.12 38.80
CA ARG A 10 11.72 11.75 38.74
C ARG A 10 10.73 10.71 38.20
N PHE A 11 9.43 10.84 38.46
CA PHE A 11 8.42 9.90 37.95
C PHE A 11 8.31 9.90 36.42
N ARG A 12 8.35 11.07 35.77
CA ARG A 12 8.27 11.13 34.30
C ARG A 12 9.60 10.86 33.62
N GLN A 13 10.70 11.41 34.15
CA GLN A 13 12.01 11.29 33.52
C GLN A 13 12.74 9.98 33.78
N ASN A 14 12.53 9.31 34.93
CA ASN A 14 13.29 8.10 35.26
C ASN A 14 12.45 6.83 35.26
N LEU A 15 11.14 6.90 35.45
CA LEU A 15 10.30 5.70 35.54
C LEU A 15 9.53 5.38 34.25
N LEU A 16 9.28 6.38 33.38
CA LEU A 16 8.46 6.19 32.18
C LEU A 16 9.26 6.24 30.87
N GLY A 17 10.32 7.05 30.78
CA GLY A 17 11.17 7.11 29.58
C GLY A 17 12.63 7.11 29.97
N LYS A 18 13.44 6.27 29.32
CA LYS A 18 14.90 6.22 29.53
C LYS A 18 15.63 6.21 28.19
N ARG A 19 16.88 6.63 28.20
CA ARG A 19 17.80 6.37 27.08
C ARG A 19 18.23 4.90 27.14
N VAL A 20 18.36 4.28 25.97
CA VAL A 20 18.66 2.85 25.82
C VAL A 20 19.93 2.71 24.99
N ASP A 21 20.83 1.82 25.40
CA ASP A 21 22.19 1.73 24.84
C ASP A 21 22.23 1.04 23.47
N TYR A 22 21.52 -0.09 23.31
CA TYR A 22 21.46 -0.86 22.05
C TYR A 22 20.39 -0.29 21.11
N SER A 23 20.60 0.97 20.69
CA SER A 23 19.68 1.68 19.82
C SER A 23 20.37 2.53 18.76
N GLY A 24 19.70 2.68 17.62
CA GLY A 24 20.16 3.50 16.50
C GLY A 24 18.99 4.27 15.88
N ARG A 25 19.28 5.27 15.06
CA ARG A 25 18.26 6.00 14.28
C ARG A 25 18.82 6.35 12.92
N SER A 26 18.03 6.19 11.87
CA SER A 26 18.34 6.72 10.54
C SER A 26 17.06 7.10 9.79
N VAL A 27 17.26 7.77 8.66
CA VAL A 27 16.20 8.06 7.68
C VAL A 27 15.76 6.75 7.03
N ILE A 28 14.47 6.66 6.73
CA ILE A 28 13.90 5.50 6.04
C ILE A 28 13.78 5.75 4.54
N VAL A 29 13.97 4.68 3.76
CA VAL A 29 13.73 4.63 2.33
C VAL A 29 12.91 3.38 2.00
N VAL A 30 12.22 3.38 0.86
CA VAL A 30 11.40 2.24 0.44
C VAL A 30 12.28 1.06 0.01
N GLY A 31 11.93 -0.16 0.45
CA GLY A 31 12.54 -1.42 0.02
C GLY A 31 11.50 -2.36 -0.59
N PRO A 32 11.10 -2.18 -1.86
CA PRO A 32 10.05 -2.99 -2.50
C PRO A 32 10.41 -4.47 -2.66
N GLU A 33 11.71 -4.80 -2.74
CA GLU A 33 12.24 -6.15 -2.87
C GLU A 33 12.19 -6.98 -1.57
N LEU A 34 12.05 -6.32 -0.43
CA LEU A 34 12.04 -6.97 0.88
C LEU A 34 10.76 -7.79 1.05
N LYS A 35 10.85 -8.92 1.77
CA LYS A 35 9.67 -9.66 2.22
C LYS A 35 8.99 -8.92 3.38
N PHE A 36 7.73 -9.27 3.66
CA PHE A 36 6.94 -8.56 4.66
C PHE A 36 7.56 -8.54 6.08
N TYR A 37 8.30 -9.59 6.47
CA TYR A 37 9.00 -9.68 7.76
C TYR A 37 10.40 -9.07 7.79
N GLN A 38 10.93 -8.59 6.66
CA GLN A 38 12.31 -8.12 6.56
C GLN A 38 12.41 -6.60 6.65
N CYS A 39 13.54 -6.10 7.18
CA CYS A 39 13.93 -4.71 7.08
C CYS A 39 15.39 -4.59 6.64
N GLY A 40 15.74 -3.55 5.88
CA GLY A 40 17.13 -3.31 5.49
C GLY A 40 17.85 -2.48 6.54
N LEU A 41 18.90 -3.02 7.16
CA LEU A 41 19.77 -2.27 8.08
C LEU A 41 21.10 -1.88 7.42
N PRO A 42 21.51 -0.61 7.52
CA PRO A 42 22.82 -0.17 7.06
C PRO A 42 23.96 -0.96 7.69
N LYS A 43 24.90 -1.43 6.87
CA LYS A 43 26.12 -2.14 7.31
C LYS A 43 26.82 -1.46 8.50
N THR A 44 27.03 -0.15 8.45
CA THR A 44 27.70 0.61 9.52
C THR A 44 26.89 0.67 10.82
N MET A 45 25.57 0.74 10.72
CA MET A 45 24.69 0.77 11.88
C MET A 45 24.62 -0.61 12.54
N ALA A 46 24.47 -1.65 11.73
CA ALA A 46 24.41 -3.03 12.22
C ALA A 46 25.71 -3.43 12.95
N LEU A 47 26.87 -3.04 12.42
CA LEU A 47 28.16 -3.31 13.05
C LEU A 47 28.27 -2.74 14.48
N GLU A 48 27.79 -1.52 14.72
CA GLU A 48 27.82 -0.93 16.06
C GLU A 48 26.75 -1.51 16.99
N LEU A 49 25.54 -1.78 16.48
CA LEU A 49 24.46 -2.39 17.27
C LEU A 49 24.80 -3.81 17.74
N PHE A 50 25.42 -4.61 16.87
CA PHE A 50 25.74 -6.02 17.13
C PHE A 50 27.19 -6.23 17.58
N LYS A 51 27.92 -5.16 17.88
CA LYS A 51 29.36 -5.18 18.20
C LYS A 51 29.78 -6.25 19.22
N PRO A 52 29.09 -6.46 20.36
CA PRO A 52 29.48 -7.49 21.31
C PRO A 52 29.33 -8.91 20.76
N PHE A 53 28.30 -9.16 19.94
CA PHE A 53 28.03 -10.47 19.34
C PHE A 53 29.06 -10.80 18.26
N VAL A 54 29.38 -9.82 17.41
CA VAL A 54 30.43 -9.93 16.39
C VAL A 54 31.79 -10.20 17.05
N MET A 55 32.12 -9.50 18.14
CA MET A 55 33.36 -9.73 18.88
C MET A 55 33.43 -11.12 19.52
N LYS A 56 32.32 -11.64 20.05
CA LYS A 56 32.25 -13.00 20.59
C LYS A 56 32.49 -14.02 19.47
N ARG A 57 31.82 -13.84 18.34
CA ARG A 57 31.90 -14.78 17.21
C ARG A 57 33.28 -14.82 16.55
N LEU A 58 33.94 -13.67 16.42
CA LEU A 58 35.33 -13.55 15.96
C LEU A 58 36.33 -14.37 16.80
N VAL A 59 36.07 -14.52 18.10
CA VAL A 59 36.93 -15.33 18.99
C VAL A 59 36.58 -16.80 18.91
N GLU A 60 35.29 -17.14 18.81
CA GLU A 60 34.82 -18.53 18.67
C GLU A 60 35.29 -19.17 17.36
N ASP A 61 35.24 -18.43 16.26
CA ASP A 61 35.64 -18.91 14.93
C ASP A 61 37.18 -18.89 14.72
N GLY A 62 37.94 -18.45 15.73
CA GLY A 62 39.40 -18.52 15.72
C GLY A 62 40.12 -17.44 14.91
N TYR A 63 39.42 -16.46 14.33
CA TYR A 63 40.04 -15.31 13.66
C TYR A 63 40.92 -14.50 14.60
N VAL A 64 40.56 -14.45 15.88
CA VAL A 64 41.28 -13.66 16.88
C VAL A 64 41.36 -14.39 18.23
N HIS A 65 42.54 -14.43 18.84
CA HIS A 65 42.74 -15.10 20.13
C HIS A 65 42.24 -14.31 21.36
N ASN A 66 41.96 -13.01 21.24
CA ASN A 66 41.56 -12.19 22.38
C ASN A 66 40.55 -11.09 22.03
N ILE A 67 39.70 -10.75 23.01
CA ILE A 67 38.62 -9.75 22.88
C ILE A 67 39.18 -8.36 22.52
N LYS A 68 40.37 -7.98 23.02
CA LYS A 68 40.99 -6.68 22.71
C LYS A 68 41.36 -6.55 21.23
N SER A 69 41.87 -7.63 20.63
CA SER A 69 42.21 -7.66 19.22
C SER A 69 40.95 -7.75 18.36
N ALA A 70 39.91 -8.46 18.82
CA ALA A 70 38.61 -8.47 18.16
C ALA A 70 38.00 -7.06 18.13
N LYS A 71 38.05 -6.32 19.24
CA LYS A 71 37.62 -4.91 19.31
C LYS A 71 38.38 -4.05 18.29
N ARG A 72 39.71 -4.18 18.23
CA ARG A 72 40.55 -3.44 17.27
C ARG A 72 40.25 -3.82 15.82
N MET A 73 39.90 -5.08 15.55
CA MET A 73 39.54 -5.57 14.21
C MET A 73 38.22 -4.96 13.74
N VAL A 74 37.21 -4.93 14.62
CA VAL A 74 35.91 -4.29 14.38
C VAL A 74 36.06 -2.78 14.19
N GLU A 75 36.83 -2.09 15.04
CA GLU A 75 37.06 -0.63 14.91
C GLU A 75 37.81 -0.25 13.63
N ARG A 76 38.67 -1.13 13.11
CA ARG A 76 39.36 -0.94 11.83
C ARG A 76 38.53 -1.38 10.62
N VAL A 77 37.34 -1.92 10.84
CA VAL A 77 36.38 -2.36 9.81
C VAL A 77 37.07 -3.22 8.75
N ARG A 78 37.74 -4.29 9.20
CA ARG A 78 38.37 -5.22 8.26
C ARG A 78 37.32 -6.01 7.46
N PRO A 79 37.63 -6.45 6.22
CA PRO A 79 36.67 -7.13 5.36
C PRO A 79 36.06 -8.40 5.98
N GLU A 80 36.84 -9.17 6.74
CA GLU A 80 36.42 -10.44 7.35
C GLU A 80 35.33 -10.26 8.41
N VAL A 81 35.13 -9.04 8.91
CA VAL A 81 34.09 -8.73 9.88
C VAL A 81 32.71 -8.75 9.24
N TRP A 82 32.59 -8.47 7.93
CA TRP A 82 31.29 -8.40 7.26
C TRP A 82 30.59 -9.75 7.14
N ASP A 83 31.36 -10.80 6.85
CA ASP A 83 30.82 -12.17 6.76
C ASP A 83 30.23 -12.61 8.11
N ILE A 84 30.95 -12.31 9.20
CA ILE A 84 30.50 -12.63 10.57
C ILE A 84 29.28 -11.80 10.96
N VAL A 85 29.23 -10.53 10.54
CA VAL A 85 28.08 -9.66 10.81
C VAL A 85 26.83 -10.23 10.14
N GLU A 86 26.93 -10.73 8.91
CA GLU A 86 25.81 -11.36 8.21
C GLU A 86 25.29 -12.59 8.95
N ASP A 87 26.19 -13.46 9.41
CA ASP A 87 25.83 -14.66 10.18
C ASP A 87 25.21 -14.33 11.54
N VAL A 88 25.71 -13.32 12.24
CA VAL A 88 25.20 -12.91 13.57
C VAL A 88 23.81 -12.28 13.48
N ILE A 89 23.51 -11.64 12.36
CA ILE A 89 22.25 -10.94 12.11
C ILE A 89 21.15 -11.90 11.69
N GLN A 90 21.50 -13.04 11.08
CA GLN A 90 20.54 -14.09 10.76
C GLN A 90 19.80 -14.55 12.02
N GLU A 91 18.48 -14.66 11.90
CA GLU A 91 17.58 -15.07 12.96
C GLU A 91 17.46 -14.14 14.19
N HIS A 92 18.19 -13.02 14.25
CA HIS A 92 18.15 -12.06 15.35
C HIS A 92 17.20 -10.89 15.02
N PRO A 93 15.95 -10.87 15.52
CA PRO A 93 14.98 -9.84 15.17
C PRO A 93 15.38 -8.47 15.75
N VAL A 94 15.03 -7.40 15.04
CA VAL A 94 15.17 -6.01 15.50
C VAL A 94 13.82 -5.33 15.60
N LEU A 95 13.69 -4.40 16.56
CA LEU A 95 12.47 -3.63 16.73
C LEU A 95 12.61 -2.28 16.04
N LEU A 96 11.69 -1.97 15.14
CA LEU A 96 11.57 -0.66 14.52
C LEU A 96 10.48 0.16 15.19
N ASN A 97 10.78 1.41 15.52
CA ASN A 97 9.86 2.34 16.17
C ASN A 97 9.85 3.70 15.43
N ARG A 98 8.66 4.25 15.22
CA ARG A 98 8.46 5.63 14.74
C ARG A 98 7.79 6.47 15.82
N ALA A 99 8.37 7.64 16.10
CA ALA A 99 7.76 8.63 16.98
C ALA A 99 6.93 9.62 16.16
N PRO A 100 5.73 10.03 16.62
CA PRO A 100 5.05 9.63 17.85
C PRO A 100 4.38 8.25 17.76
N THR A 101 4.50 7.43 18.81
CA THR A 101 3.88 6.11 18.88
C THR A 101 2.45 6.23 19.45
N LEU A 102 1.44 6.19 18.57
CA LEU A 102 0.03 6.35 18.97
C LEU A 102 -0.65 5.04 19.39
N HIS A 103 -0.15 3.91 18.91
CA HIS A 103 -0.71 2.58 19.16
C HIS A 103 0.37 1.51 19.06
N ARG A 104 0.07 0.27 19.50
CA ARG A 104 1.04 -0.84 19.54
C ARG A 104 1.78 -1.09 18.22
N LEU A 105 1.11 -0.92 17.08
CA LEU A 105 1.69 -1.18 15.75
C LEU A 105 2.76 -0.15 15.32
N GLY A 106 2.98 0.90 16.12
CA GLY A 106 4.10 1.82 15.94
C GLY A 106 5.43 1.25 16.44
N VAL A 107 5.43 0.03 16.98
CA VAL A 107 6.63 -0.78 17.24
C VAL A 107 6.38 -2.19 16.69
N GLN A 108 7.24 -2.67 15.81
CA GLN A 108 7.15 -4.01 15.23
C GLN A 108 8.54 -4.62 15.11
N ALA A 109 8.61 -5.95 15.12
CA ALA A 109 9.82 -6.70 14.91
C ALA A 109 9.98 -7.05 13.43
N PHE A 110 11.23 -7.02 12.97
CA PHE A 110 11.64 -7.40 11.62
C PHE A 110 12.93 -8.20 11.68
N GLU A 111 13.14 -9.04 10.67
CA GLU A 111 14.41 -9.67 10.41
C GLU A 111 15.32 -8.72 9.61
N PRO A 112 16.48 -8.33 10.18
CA PRO A 112 17.41 -7.43 9.51
C PRO A 112 18.11 -8.10 8.31
N VAL A 113 18.18 -7.38 7.20
CA VAL A 113 18.96 -7.70 6.01
C VAL A 113 20.00 -6.59 5.82
N LEU A 114 21.26 -6.96 5.62
CA LEU A 114 22.32 -5.98 5.41
C LEU A 114 22.12 -5.23 4.08
N VAL A 115 22.11 -3.90 4.14
CA VAL A 115 22.04 -3.06 2.95
C VAL A 115 23.21 -2.09 2.89
N GLU A 116 23.62 -1.78 1.66
CA GLU A 116 24.59 -0.73 1.40
C GLU A 116 23.93 0.65 1.49
N GLY A 117 24.65 1.61 2.06
CA GLY A 117 24.17 2.95 2.32
C GLY A 117 24.02 3.26 3.82
N LYS A 118 23.30 4.34 4.13
CA LYS A 118 23.08 4.84 5.49
C LYS A 118 21.62 4.83 5.93
N ALA A 119 20.69 4.60 4.99
CA ALA A 119 19.25 4.63 5.25
C ALA A 119 18.69 3.23 5.53
N ILE A 120 17.66 3.16 6.36
CA ILE A 120 16.95 1.92 6.67
C ILE A 120 15.95 1.65 5.54
N ARG A 121 15.97 0.46 4.94
CA ARG A 121 14.95 0.08 3.96
C ARG A 121 13.74 -0.48 4.67
N LEU A 122 12.58 0.13 4.45
CA LEU A 122 11.32 -0.28 5.06
C LEU A 122 10.39 -0.90 4.03
N HIS A 123 9.67 -1.94 4.44
CA HIS A 123 8.65 -2.56 3.62
C HIS A 123 7.45 -1.61 3.39
N PRO A 124 6.95 -1.42 2.16
CA PRO A 124 5.92 -0.42 1.87
C PRO A 124 4.57 -0.70 2.58
N LEU A 125 4.19 -1.97 2.78
CA LEU A 125 2.92 -2.32 3.45
C LEU A 125 2.86 -1.96 4.94
N VAL A 126 3.98 -1.73 5.62
CA VAL A 126 3.97 -1.35 7.04
C VAL A 126 3.90 0.17 7.24
N CYS A 127 3.99 0.96 6.17
CA CYS A 127 3.95 2.42 6.24
C CYS A 127 2.63 2.94 6.81
N THR A 128 1.50 2.28 6.52
CA THR A 128 0.19 2.63 7.09
C THR A 128 0.16 2.43 8.60
N ALA A 129 0.76 1.34 9.10
CA ALA A 129 0.87 1.04 10.51
C ALA A 129 1.79 2.04 11.22
N TYR A 130 2.93 2.39 10.64
CA TYR A 130 3.82 3.41 11.21
C TYR A 130 3.33 4.85 11.00
N ASN A 131 2.32 5.05 10.16
CA ASN A 131 1.91 6.35 9.60
C ASN A 131 3.09 7.10 8.93
N ALA A 132 4.01 6.35 8.34
CA ALA A 132 5.29 6.85 7.82
C ALA A 132 5.24 7.13 6.32
N ASP A 133 6.02 8.11 5.88
CA ASP A 133 6.31 8.43 4.50
C ASP A 133 7.83 8.50 4.25
N PHE A 134 8.23 8.77 3.01
CA PHE A 134 9.63 8.69 2.57
C PHE A 134 10.18 10.06 2.17
N ASP A 135 9.74 11.14 2.84
CA ASP A 135 10.14 12.53 2.55
C ASP A 135 11.24 13.06 3.49
N GLY A 136 11.75 12.23 4.40
CA GLY A 136 12.77 12.60 5.40
C GLY A 136 12.54 12.00 6.79
N ASP A 137 11.45 11.25 6.95
CA ASP A 137 11.10 10.52 8.16
C ASP A 137 12.23 9.63 8.70
N GLN A 138 12.29 9.53 10.02
CA GLN A 138 13.31 8.75 10.74
C GLN A 138 12.67 7.70 11.62
N MET A 139 13.32 6.53 11.69
CA MET A 139 12.92 5.45 12.59
C MET A 139 14.06 5.06 13.52
N ALA A 140 13.70 4.71 14.74
CA ALA A 140 14.61 4.14 15.72
C ALA A 140 14.63 2.62 15.60
N VAL A 141 15.82 2.04 15.79
CA VAL A 141 16.08 0.60 15.82
C VAL A 141 16.47 0.22 17.23
N HIS A 142 15.94 -0.87 17.76
CA HIS A 142 16.34 -1.46 19.04
C HIS A 142 16.64 -2.94 18.88
N VAL A 143 17.69 -3.43 19.56
CA VAL A 143 18.10 -4.83 19.51
C VAL A 143 17.68 -5.55 20.81
N PRO A 144 16.80 -6.56 20.75
CA PRO A 144 16.50 -7.41 21.90
C PRO A 144 17.72 -8.29 22.23
N LEU A 145 18.09 -8.39 23.51
CA LEU A 145 19.31 -9.08 23.94
C LEU A 145 19.03 -10.48 24.49
N SER A 146 18.07 -10.61 25.43
CA SER A 146 17.78 -11.90 26.07
C SER A 146 17.02 -12.84 25.15
N ALA A 147 17.12 -14.14 25.39
CA ALA A 147 16.43 -15.15 24.58
C ALA A 147 14.91 -14.99 24.67
N GLU A 148 14.39 -14.61 25.83
CA GLU A 148 12.97 -14.33 26.05
C GLU A 148 12.51 -13.13 25.21
N ALA A 149 13.29 -12.05 25.19
CA ALA A 149 12.98 -10.86 24.40
C ALA A 149 13.02 -11.15 22.88
N GLN A 150 13.96 -11.99 22.43
CA GLN A 150 14.01 -12.43 21.04
C GLN A 150 12.80 -13.30 20.67
N ALA A 151 12.38 -14.20 21.57
CA ALA A 151 11.18 -15.01 21.39
C ALA A 151 9.91 -14.14 21.34
N GLU A 152 9.76 -13.16 22.25
CA GLU A 152 8.65 -12.21 22.22
C GLU A 152 8.63 -11.41 20.91
N ALA A 153 9.78 -10.92 20.46
CA ALA A 153 9.89 -10.19 19.21
C ALA A 153 9.42 -11.05 18.01
N ARG A 154 9.87 -12.31 17.95
CA ARG A 154 9.55 -13.24 16.85
C ARG A 154 8.12 -13.74 16.86
N PHE A 155 7.55 -14.07 18.02
CA PHE A 155 6.21 -14.64 18.10
C PHE A 155 5.11 -13.59 18.23
N LEU A 156 5.35 -12.49 18.95
CA LEU A 156 4.31 -11.49 19.24
C LEU A 156 4.41 -10.24 18.35
N MET A 157 5.63 -9.76 18.11
CA MET A 157 5.84 -8.44 17.50
C MET A 157 6.17 -8.47 16.01
N LEU A 158 6.45 -9.64 15.43
CA LEU A 158 6.79 -9.78 14.02
C LEU A 158 5.71 -9.17 13.13
N SER A 159 6.10 -8.42 12.10
CA SER A 159 5.16 -7.72 11.21
C SER A 159 4.11 -8.65 10.59
N VAL A 160 4.48 -9.89 10.24
CA VAL A 160 3.59 -10.94 9.70
C VAL A 160 2.41 -11.27 10.62
N ASN A 161 2.57 -11.12 11.93
CA ASN A 161 1.49 -11.38 12.89
C ASN A 161 0.58 -10.17 13.11
N ASN A 162 1.00 -9.00 12.62
CA ASN A 162 0.38 -7.71 12.89
C ASN A 162 -0.37 -7.17 11.66
N ILE A 163 -1.14 -8.05 10.99
CA ILE A 163 -1.93 -7.72 9.80
C ILE A 163 -3.22 -6.97 10.15
N LEU A 164 -3.81 -7.25 11.31
CA LEU A 164 -5.07 -6.65 11.75
C LEU A 164 -4.88 -5.46 12.68
N ALA A 165 -5.73 -4.45 12.52
CA ALA A 165 -5.83 -3.32 13.45
C ALA A 165 -6.51 -3.77 14.76
N PRO A 166 -5.93 -3.47 15.93
CA PRO A 166 -6.50 -3.85 17.22
C PRO A 166 -7.82 -3.13 17.56
N LYS A 167 -8.12 -2.00 16.90
CA LYS A 167 -9.33 -1.21 17.16
C LYS A 167 -10.62 -1.85 16.62
N ASP A 168 -10.56 -2.34 15.37
CA ASP A 168 -11.75 -2.72 14.60
C ASP A 168 -11.66 -4.13 14.01
N GLY A 169 -10.50 -4.81 14.15
CA GLY A 169 -10.26 -6.14 13.56
C GLY A 169 -10.09 -6.14 12.04
N LEU A 170 -10.10 -4.98 11.39
CA LEU A 170 -9.89 -4.83 9.94
C LEU A 170 -8.39 -4.89 9.59
N PRO A 171 -8.01 -5.36 8.39
CA PRO A 171 -6.63 -5.33 7.94
C PRO A 171 -6.07 -3.91 7.90
N ILE A 172 -4.90 -3.68 8.51
CA ILE A 172 -4.20 -2.38 8.46
C ILE A 172 -3.16 -2.31 7.33
N THR A 173 -2.58 -3.46 6.98
CA THR A 173 -1.56 -3.60 5.94
C THR A 173 -2.17 -3.71 4.57
N THR A 174 -2.99 -2.72 4.23
CA THR A 174 -3.71 -2.68 2.96
C THR A 174 -2.81 -2.00 1.92
N PRO A 175 -2.67 -2.56 0.70
CA PRO A 175 -1.92 -1.92 -0.37
C PRO A 175 -2.43 -0.49 -0.60
N THR A 176 -1.50 0.43 -0.85
CA THR A 176 -1.78 1.84 -1.09
C THR A 176 -1.11 2.31 -2.37
N GLN A 177 -1.57 3.45 -2.90
CA GLN A 177 -0.93 4.18 -4.01
C GLN A 177 -0.64 3.26 -5.21
N ASP A 178 0.64 3.12 -5.60
CA ASP A 178 1.07 2.41 -6.82
C ASP A 178 0.65 0.94 -6.82
N MET A 179 0.61 0.29 -5.66
CA MET A 179 0.17 -1.11 -5.58
C MET A 179 -1.31 -1.24 -5.96
N VAL A 180 -2.14 -0.28 -5.54
CA VAL A 180 -3.57 -0.24 -5.90
C VAL A 180 -3.73 0.11 -7.37
N LEU A 181 -2.94 1.06 -7.89
CA LEU A 181 -2.97 1.40 -9.31
C LEU A 181 -2.63 0.21 -10.21
N GLY A 182 -1.56 -0.52 -9.88
CA GLY A 182 -1.17 -1.67 -10.68
C GLY A 182 -2.15 -2.82 -10.58
N ALA A 183 -2.69 -3.10 -9.40
CA ALA A 183 -3.74 -4.11 -9.23
C ALA A 183 -5.03 -3.72 -9.98
N TYR A 184 -5.42 -2.44 -9.94
CA TYR A 184 -6.57 -1.93 -10.68
C TYR A 184 -6.33 -2.03 -12.19
N TYR A 185 -5.21 -1.52 -12.69
CA TYR A 185 -4.84 -1.58 -14.11
C TYR A 185 -4.84 -3.02 -14.61
N LEU A 186 -4.23 -3.94 -13.86
CA LEU A 186 -4.18 -5.36 -14.20
C LEU A 186 -5.57 -6.02 -14.28
N THR A 187 -6.55 -5.57 -13.50
CA THR A 187 -7.88 -6.19 -13.41
C THR A 187 -8.98 -5.43 -14.15
N MET A 188 -8.64 -4.28 -14.73
CA MET A 188 -9.54 -3.43 -15.50
C MET A 188 -10.05 -4.17 -16.75
N ASP A 189 -11.31 -3.91 -17.10
CA ASP A 189 -11.89 -4.43 -18.34
C ASP A 189 -11.28 -3.74 -19.58
N GLY A 190 -11.18 -4.49 -20.67
CA GLY A 190 -10.77 -3.97 -21.97
C GLY A 190 -11.77 -3.00 -22.58
N GLU A 191 -11.32 -2.24 -23.57
CA GLU A 191 -12.22 -1.39 -24.35
C GLU A 191 -13.27 -2.25 -25.07
N THR A 192 -14.51 -1.77 -25.03
CA THR A 192 -15.65 -2.39 -25.68
C THR A 192 -16.18 -1.49 -26.78
N ASP A 193 -16.57 -2.09 -27.90
CA ASP A 193 -17.27 -1.40 -28.97
C ASP A 193 -18.70 -1.00 -28.56
N ALA A 194 -19.40 -0.27 -29.41
CA ALA A 194 -20.81 0.11 -29.22
C ALA A 194 -21.72 -1.11 -28.99
N ASP A 195 -21.37 -2.27 -29.55
CA ASP A 195 -22.05 -3.56 -29.38
C ASP A 195 -21.61 -4.35 -28.13
N GLY A 196 -20.73 -3.78 -27.28
CA GLY A 196 -20.24 -4.41 -26.06
C GLY A 196 -19.14 -5.47 -26.25
N LYS A 197 -18.59 -5.61 -27.46
CA LYS A 197 -17.51 -6.56 -27.77
C LYS A 197 -16.14 -5.97 -27.45
N CYS A 198 -15.24 -6.78 -26.89
CA CYS A 198 -13.89 -6.33 -26.57
C CYS A 198 -13.06 -6.10 -27.86
N ILE A 199 -12.49 -4.91 -28.01
CA ILE A 199 -11.69 -4.49 -29.19
C ILE A 199 -10.20 -4.79 -28.99
N GLU A 200 -9.80 -5.20 -27.78
CA GLU A 200 -8.41 -5.46 -27.44
C GLU A 200 -7.77 -6.53 -28.32
N LYS A 201 -6.46 -6.37 -28.56
CA LYS A 201 -5.69 -7.32 -29.37
C LYS A 201 -5.77 -8.72 -28.77
N GLY A 202 -6.21 -9.69 -29.57
CA GLY A 202 -6.33 -11.09 -29.16
C GLY A 202 -7.59 -11.41 -28.35
N ALA A 203 -8.58 -10.52 -28.32
CA ALA A 203 -9.88 -10.80 -27.72
C ALA A 203 -10.52 -12.08 -28.28
N TYR A 204 -11.19 -12.82 -27.40
CA TYR A 204 -11.87 -14.09 -27.64
C TYR A 204 -10.96 -15.25 -28.08
N SER A 205 -9.64 -15.11 -27.95
CA SER A 205 -8.70 -16.22 -28.16
C SER A 205 -8.90 -17.30 -27.10
N VAL A 206 -8.67 -18.56 -27.50
CA VAL A 206 -8.83 -19.74 -26.63
C VAL A 206 -7.45 -20.36 -26.41
N TYR A 207 -7.10 -20.60 -25.15
CA TYR A 207 -5.83 -21.19 -24.72
C TYR A 207 -6.05 -22.53 -24.03
N LYS A 208 -5.11 -23.45 -24.26
CA LYS A 208 -5.07 -24.80 -23.67
C LYS A 208 -4.77 -24.77 -22.17
N ASP A 209 -3.91 -23.85 -21.73
CA ASP A 209 -3.49 -23.71 -20.34
C ASP A 209 -3.00 -22.27 -20.06
N TYR A 210 -2.72 -21.99 -18.78
CA TYR A 210 -2.23 -20.68 -18.33
C TYR A 210 -0.85 -20.34 -18.93
N GLU A 211 0.01 -21.35 -19.13
CA GLU A 211 1.35 -21.16 -19.69
C GLU A 211 1.31 -20.72 -21.16
N GLU A 212 0.42 -21.30 -21.97
CA GLU A 212 0.22 -20.88 -23.36
C GLU A 212 -0.31 -19.44 -23.43
N MET A 213 -1.24 -19.06 -22.55
CA MET A 213 -1.74 -17.69 -22.44
C MET A 213 -0.60 -16.72 -22.08
N LEU A 214 0.24 -17.07 -21.10
CA LEU A 214 1.41 -16.27 -20.73
C LEU A 214 2.40 -16.14 -21.90
N MET A 215 2.66 -17.23 -22.62
CA MET A 215 3.53 -17.20 -23.80
C MET A 215 2.97 -16.25 -24.87
N ALA A 216 1.66 -16.30 -25.12
CA ALA A 216 0.99 -15.39 -26.05
C ALA A 216 1.09 -13.92 -25.58
N TYR A 217 0.98 -13.67 -24.28
CA TYR A 217 1.18 -12.34 -23.69
C TYR A 217 2.62 -11.84 -23.88
N PHE A 218 3.63 -12.66 -23.57
CA PHE A 218 5.04 -12.29 -23.74
C PHE A 218 5.42 -12.07 -25.21
N ASN A 219 4.83 -12.84 -26.12
CA ASN A 219 4.97 -12.65 -27.57
C ASN A 219 4.15 -11.45 -28.11
N ARG A 220 3.44 -10.71 -27.23
CA ARG A 220 2.57 -9.57 -27.57
C ARG A 220 1.47 -9.93 -28.56
N ALA A 221 1.06 -11.20 -28.60
CA ALA A 221 -0.08 -11.66 -29.39
C ALA A 221 -1.40 -11.18 -28.77
N VAL A 222 -1.45 -11.03 -27.43
CA VAL A 222 -2.63 -10.61 -26.68
C VAL A 222 -2.33 -9.46 -25.71
N SER A 223 -3.31 -8.58 -25.52
CA SER A 223 -3.29 -7.46 -24.56
C SER A 223 -3.71 -7.89 -23.15
N LEU A 224 -3.26 -7.17 -22.11
CA LEU A 224 -3.61 -7.43 -20.71
C LEU A 224 -5.12 -7.41 -20.44
N HIS A 225 -5.82 -6.48 -21.09
CA HIS A 225 -7.26 -6.27 -20.87
C HIS A 225 -8.13 -7.06 -21.86
N ALA A 226 -7.52 -7.91 -22.71
CA ALA A 226 -8.26 -8.73 -23.65
C ALA A 226 -9.03 -9.83 -22.91
N LYS A 227 -10.32 -9.99 -23.26
CA LYS A 227 -11.14 -11.12 -22.82
C LYS A 227 -10.69 -12.38 -23.55
N VAL A 228 -10.31 -13.42 -22.82
CA VAL A 228 -9.81 -14.69 -23.35
C VAL A 228 -10.47 -15.87 -22.65
N LYS A 229 -10.43 -17.04 -23.29
CA LYS A 229 -10.90 -18.30 -22.68
C LYS A 229 -9.71 -19.18 -22.40
N VAL A 230 -9.48 -19.53 -21.14
CA VAL A 230 -8.40 -20.43 -20.73
C VAL A 230 -9.02 -21.70 -20.17
N ARG A 231 -8.51 -22.86 -20.58
CA ARG A 231 -8.92 -24.13 -20.00
C ARG A 231 -8.26 -24.29 -18.62
N MET A 232 -9.11 -24.36 -17.59
CA MET A 232 -8.70 -24.53 -16.20
C MET A 232 -9.07 -25.94 -15.71
N PHE A 233 -8.19 -26.52 -14.89
CA PHE A 233 -8.38 -27.84 -14.28
C PHE A 233 -8.57 -27.66 -12.78
N ALA A 234 -9.60 -28.27 -12.20
CA ALA A 234 -9.85 -28.24 -10.75
C ALA A 234 -8.94 -29.21 -9.99
N ASP A 235 -8.67 -30.38 -10.59
CA ASP A 235 -7.78 -31.45 -10.13
C ASP A 235 -7.12 -32.12 -11.34
N GLU A 236 -6.02 -32.87 -11.15
CA GLU A 236 -5.30 -33.59 -12.22
C GLU A 236 -6.20 -34.54 -13.05
N ASN A 237 -7.32 -35.01 -12.47
CA ASN A 237 -8.26 -35.94 -13.09
C ASN A 237 -9.58 -35.30 -13.55
N SER A 238 -9.78 -33.99 -13.40
CA SER A 238 -11.02 -33.32 -13.82
C SER A 238 -11.01 -32.94 -15.30
N PRO A 239 -12.14 -33.05 -16.03
CA PRO A 239 -12.23 -32.52 -17.39
C PRO A 239 -12.08 -31.01 -17.35
N GLY A 240 -11.01 -30.49 -17.95
CA GLY A 240 -10.73 -29.05 -17.94
C GLY A 240 -11.86 -28.24 -18.58
N VAL A 241 -12.31 -27.19 -17.91
CA VAL A 241 -13.40 -26.31 -18.36
C VAL A 241 -12.82 -25.00 -18.87
N LEU A 242 -13.41 -24.47 -19.96
CA LEU A 242 -13.05 -23.16 -20.48
C LEU A 242 -13.65 -22.08 -19.60
N VAL A 243 -12.78 -21.28 -18.98
CA VAL A 243 -13.13 -20.14 -18.14
C VAL A 243 -12.87 -18.86 -18.94
N GLU A 244 -13.85 -17.97 -18.98
CA GLU A 244 -13.75 -16.68 -19.67
C GLU A 244 -13.43 -15.59 -18.65
N SER A 245 -12.32 -14.87 -18.84
CA SER A 245 -11.96 -13.68 -18.06
C SER A 245 -10.91 -12.85 -18.85
N THR A 246 -10.33 -11.81 -18.27
CA THR A 246 -9.24 -11.04 -18.90
C THR A 246 -7.87 -11.66 -18.59
N VAL A 247 -6.91 -11.48 -19.50
CA VAL A 247 -5.53 -11.96 -19.30
C VAL A 247 -4.96 -11.47 -17.96
N GLY A 248 -5.13 -10.19 -17.66
CA GLY A 248 -4.64 -9.61 -16.42
C GLY A 248 -5.27 -10.22 -15.16
N ARG A 249 -6.55 -10.59 -15.19
CA ARG A 249 -7.21 -11.29 -14.07
C ARG A 249 -6.68 -12.70 -13.88
N PHE A 250 -6.38 -13.44 -14.95
CA PHE A 250 -5.70 -14.74 -14.84
C PHE A 250 -4.33 -14.58 -14.18
N ILE A 251 -3.53 -13.59 -14.59
CA ILE A 251 -2.21 -13.34 -14.01
C ILE A 251 -2.34 -12.91 -12.54
N PHE A 252 -3.32 -12.08 -12.18
CA PHE A 252 -3.51 -11.64 -10.80
C PHE A 252 -3.83 -12.81 -9.85
N ASN A 253 -4.59 -13.79 -10.32
CA ASN A 253 -5.06 -14.92 -9.51
C ASN A 253 -4.02 -16.03 -9.28
N GLU A 254 -2.86 -16.01 -9.96
CA GLU A 254 -1.86 -17.09 -9.93
C GLU A 254 -1.44 -17.50 -8.50
N ASN A 255 -0.97 -16.55 -7.68
CA ASN A 255 -0.54 -16.81 -6.30
C ASN A 255 -1.55 -16.33 -5.25
N ILE A 256 -2.79 -16.07 -5.66
CA ILE A 256 -3.88 -15.79 -4.73
C ILE A 256 -4.53 -17.12 -4.38
N PRO A 257 -4.70 -17.43 -3.07
CA PRO A 257 -5.43 -18.63 -2.67
C PRO A 257 -6.79 -18.65 -3.36
N GLN A 258 -7.10 -19.73 -4.08
CA GLN A 258 -8.33 -19.78 -4.86
C GLN A 258 -9.55 -20.16 -4.00
N ASP A 259 -9.44 -20.24 -2.68
CA ASP A 259 -10.47 -20.69 -1.71
C ASP A 259 -10.93 -19.57 -0.76
N LEU A 260 -10.98 -18.34 -1.27
CA LEU A 260 -11.38 -17.16 -0.50
C LEU A 260 -12.90 -17.06 -0.32
N GLY A 261 -13.70 -17.71 -1.16
CA GLY A 261 -15.16 -17.69 -1.07
C GLY A 261 -15.76 -16.38 -1.58
N PHE A 262 -15.18 -15.76 -2.60
CA PHE A 262 -15.92 -14.85 -3.49
C PHE A 262 -16.73 -15.63 -4.51
N VAL A 263 -16.22 -16.79 -4.93
CA VAL A 263 -16.93 -17.76 -5.75
C VAL A 263 -17.39 -18.92 -4.88
N ASP A 264 -18.67 -19.27 -4.98
CA ASP A 264 -19.18 -20.53 -4.43
C ASP A 264 -18.65 -21.70 -5.28
N ARG A 265 -17.53 -22.28 -4.86
CA ARG A 265 -16.88 -23.44 -5.51
C ARG A 265 -17.78 -24.68 -5.65
N ARG A 266 -18.87 -24.75 -4.88
CA ARG A 266 -19.89 -25.80 -5.01
C ARG A 266 -20.74 -25.66 -6.28
N GLN A 267 -20.89 -24.43 -6.78
CA GLN A 267 -21.66 -24.13 -7.99
C GLN A 267 -20.73 -23.90 -9.19
N ASN A 268 -19.61 -23.19 -8.98
CA ASN A 268 -18.62 -22.90 -10.02
C ASN A 268 -17.20 -23.24 -9.52
N PRO A 269 -16.74 -24.49 -9.65
CA PRO A 269 -15.42 -24.90 -9.16
C PRO A 269 -14.24 -24.35 -9.98
N TYR A 270 -14.50 -23.82 -11.19
CA TYR A 270 -13.46 -23.44 -12.16
C TYR A 270 -13.24 -21.93 -12.32
N SER A 271 -14.18 -21.08 -11.89
CA SER A 271 -14.04 -19.63 -12.06
C SER A 271 -12.99 -19.04 -11.13
N LEU A 272 -12.34 -17.96 -11.57
CA LEU A 272 -11.36 -17.21 -10.78
C LEU A 272 -12.02 -16.61 -9.53
N GLU A 273 -11.35 -16.66 -8.38
CA GLU A 273 -11.83 -15.98 -7.16
C GLU A 273 -11.93 -14.47 -7.33
N VAL A 274 -10.99 -13.87 -8.07
CA VAL A 274 -10.98 -12.43 -8.35
C VAL A 274 -11.28 -12.19 -9.83
N ASP A 275 -12.58 -12.03 -10.16
CA ASP A 275 -13.05 -11.66 -11.51
C ASP A 275 -13.70 -10.26 -11.56
N PHE A 276 -13.30 -9.36 -10.67
CA PHE A 276 -13.80 -7.99 -10.60
C PHE A 276 -12.64 -6.99 -10.56
N GLU A 277 -12.93 -5.71 -10.82
CA GLU A 277 -11.95 -4.62 -10.74
C GLU A 277 -11.44 -4.43 -9.30
N CYS A 278 -10.13 -4.57 -9.10
CA CYS A 278 -9.48 -4.45 -7.80
C CYS A 278 -9.30 -2.99 -7.39
N THR A 279 -10.35 -2.37 -6.86
CA THR A 279 -10.23 -1.10 -6.12
C THR A 279 -9.63 -1.31 -4.73
N LYS A 280 -9.19 -0.24 -4.07
CA LYS A 280 -8.66 -0.30 -2.69
C LYS A 280 -9.58 -1.07 -1.73
N LYS A 281 -10.89 -0.81 -1.76
CA LYS A 281 -11.89 -1.49 -0.92
C LYS A 281 -12.01 -2.98 -1.25
N ALA A 282 -11.87 -3.33 -2.53
CA ALA A 282 -11.93 -4.71 -2.98
C ALA A 282 -10.70 -5.49 -2.48
N LEU A 283 -9.51 -4.89 -2.56
CA LEU A 283 -8.28 -5.45 -1.98
C LEU A 283 -8.37 -5.63 -0.46
N GLU A 284 -8.96 -4.67 0.26
CA GLU A 284 -9.25 -4.79 1.70
C GLU A 284 -10.12 -6.03 1.99
N GLY A 285 -11.17 -6.25 1.19
CA GLY A 285 -12.02 -7.42 1.28
C GLY A 285 -11.29 -8.74 1.00
N ILE A 286 -10.42 -8.77 -0.03
CA ILE A 286 -9.60 -9.93 -0.39
C ILE A 286 -8.67 -10.30 0.76
N ILE A 287 -7.98 -9.32 1.35
CA ILE A 287 -7.06 -9.54 2.48
C ILE A 287 -7.82 -10.05 3.70
N ALA A 288 -8.98 -9.46 4.01
CA ALA A 288 -9.80 -9.90 5.12
C ALA A 288 -10.22 -11.37 4.95
N LYS A 289 -10.73 -11.76 3.78
CA LYS A 289 -11.13 -13.16 3.55
C LYS A 289 -9.94 -14.13 3.58
N CYS A 290 -8.80 -13.73 3.02
CA CYS A 290 -7.57 -14.53 3.05
C CYS A 290 -7.12 -14.79 4.48
N PHE A 291 -7.14 -13.75 5.32
CA PHE A 291 -6.79 -13.87 6.73
C PHE A 291 -7.68 -14.86 7.48
N HIS A 292 -8.98 -14.84 7.26
CA HIS A 292 -9.91 -15.76 7.92
C HIS A 292 -9.75 -17.21 7.47
N ARG A 293 -9.31 -17.47 6.23
CA ARG A 293 -9.19 -18.82 5.66
C ARG A 293 -7.80 -19.43 5.82
N LYS A 294 -6.74 -18.65 5.58
CA LYS A 294 -5.35 -19.11 5.53
C LYS A 294 -4.49 -18.63 6.70
N GLY A 295 -5.03 -17.77 7.56
CA GLY A 295 -4.30 -17.19 8.70
C GLY A 295 -3.16 -16.25 8.26
N ASN A 296 -2.24 -15.99 9.18
CA ASN A 296 -1.19 -14.98 9.01
C ASN A 296 -0.23 -15.29 7.86
N THR A 297 0.31 -16.52 7.83
CA THR A 297 1.36 -16.90 6.88
C THR A 297 0.89 -16.86 5.42
N GLY A 298 -0.29 -17.44 5.14
CA GLY A 298 -0.86 -17.40 3.79
C GLY A 298 -1.19 -15.99 3.34
N THR A 299 -1.70 -15.15 4.25
CA THR A 299 -2.00 -13.75 3.95
C THR A 299 -0.73 -12.94 3.66
N ALA A 300 0.36 -13.16 4.41
CA ALA A 300 1.63 -12.46 4.18
C ALA A 300 2.23 -12.80 2.81
N LEU A 301 2.19 -14.07 2.39
CA LEU A 301 2.63 -14.49 1.05
C LEU A 301 1.79 -13.83 -0.05
N MET A 302 0.47 -13.80 0.13
CA MET A 302 -0.44 -13.13 -0.81
C MET A 302 -0.18 -11.62 -0.87
N LEU A 303 0.07 -10.97 0.26
CA LEU A 303 0.38 -9.54 0.33
C LEU A 303 1.69 -9.21 -0.40
N ASP A 304 2.73 -10.02 -0.22
CA ASP A 304 4.00 -9.85 -0.95
C ASP A 304 3.81 -10.04 -2.46
N HIS A 305 2.95 -10.97 -2.87
CA HIS A 305 2.58 -11.14 -4.28
C HIS A 305 1.82 -9.93 -4.84
N ILE A 306 0.77 -9.47 -4.16
CA ILE A 306 -0.01 -8.29 -4.57
C ILE A 306 0.88 -7.06 -4.67
N LYS A 307 1.82 -6.89 -3.73
CA LYS A 307 2.82 -5.81 -3.78
C LYS A 307 3.67 -5.90 -5.04
N LYS A 308 4.28 -7.07 -5.31
CA LYS A 308 5.16 -7.27 -6.48
C LYS A 308 4.41 -7.01 -7.79
N MET A 309 3.22 -7.58 -7.92
CA MET A 309 2.35 -7.39 -9.08
C MET A 309 1.92 -5.92 -9.22
N GLY A 310 1.50 -5.31 -8.12
CA GLY A 310 1.10 -3.90 -8.09
C GLY A 310 2.19 -2.97 -8.61
N PHE A 311 3.44 -3.10 -8.13
CA PHE A 311 4.55 -2.27 -8.63
C PHE A 311 4.93 -2.57 -10.09
N GLN A 312 4.92 -3.84 -10.49
CA GLN A 312 5.28 -4.22 -11.86
C GLN A 312 4.27 -3.66 -12.87
N PHE A 313 2.98 -3.86 -12.61
CA PHE A 313 1.91 -3.44 -13.52
C PHE A 313 1.59 -1.95 -13.41
N SER A 314 1.86 -1.29 -12.28
CA SER A 314 1.80 0.18 -12.23
C SER A 314 2.85 0.82 -13.13
N THR A 315 4.06 0.25 -13.16
CA THR A 315 5.14 0.70 -14.04
C THR A 315 4.79 0.47 -15.51
N GLN A 316 4.24 -0.71 -15.86
CA GLN A 316 3.81 -1.00 -17.23
C GLN A 316 2.60 -0.17 -17.68
N GLY A 317 1.68 0.14 -16.77
CA GLY A 317 0.52 0.99 -17.04
C GLY A 317 0.90 2.44 -17.36
N ALA A 318 2.12 2.88 -17.00
CA ALA A 318 2.68 4.18 -17.35
C ALA A 318 1.73 5.36 -17.10
N ILE A 319 0.97 5.29 -16.00
CA ILE A 319 -0.04 6.28 -15.66
C ILE A 319 0.67 7.59 -15.34
N SER A 320 0.34 8.64 -16.10
CA SER A 320 0.93 9.97 -15.97
C SER A 320 -0.15 11.02 -15.79
N VAL A 321 0.23 12.24 -15.40
CA VAL A 321 -0.69 13.37 -15.26
C VAL A 321 -0.23 14.48 -16.17
N SER A 322 -1.10 14.88 -17.09
CA SER A 322 -0.91 16.03 -17.98
C SER A 322 -2.05 17.03 -17.83
N VAL A 323 -1.83 18.25 -18.33
CA VAL A 323 -2.89 19.26 -18.43
C VAL A 323 -4.00 18.79 -19.39
N SER A 324 -3.65 18.00 -20.41
CA SER A 324 -4.59 17.45 -21.38
C SER A 324 -5.54 16.41 -20.77
N ASP A 325 -5.15 15.74 -19.69
CA ASP A 325 -6.03 14.81 -18.96
C ASP A 325 -7.14 15.54 -18.19
N MET A 326 -6.99 16.85 -17.96
CA MET A 326 -7.97 17.68 -17.25
C MET A 326 -9.03 18.21 -18.21
N ILE A 327 -10.01 17.36 -18.53
CA ILE A 327 -11.12 17.73 -19.41
C ILE A 327 -12.14 18.56 -18.63
N ILE A 328 -12.28 19.83 -19.01
CA ILE A 328 -13.26 20.75 -18.42
C ILE A 328 -14.60 20.54 -19.13
N PRO A 329 -15.70 20.25 -18.43
CA PRO A 329 -17.00 20.05 -19.06
C PRO A 329 -17.54 21.37 -19.62
N GLU A 330 -18.08 21.35 -20.84
CA GLU A 330 -18.71 22.53 -21.47
C GLU A 330 -19.94 23.02 -20.69
N GLU A 331 -20.69 22.10 -20.09
CA GLU A 331 -21.85 22.36 -19.23
C GLU A 331 -21.54 23.29 -18.05
N LYS A 332 -20.27 23.38 -17.64
CA LYS A 332 -19.84 24.23 -16.52
C LYS A 332 -20.29 25.67 -16.68
N ALA A 333 -20.20 26.25 -17.88
CA ALA A 333 -20.60 27.63 -18.11
C ALA A 333 -22.11 27.81 -17.86
N HIS A 334 -22.93 26.91 -18.41
CA HIS A 334 -24.37 26.91 -18.24
C HIS A 334 -24.80 26.76 -16.77
N ILE A 335 -24.15 25.86 -16.02
CA ILE A 335 -24.45 25.64 -14.60
C ILE A 335 -24.13 26.90 -13.78
N ILE A 336 -22.98 27.54 -14.05
CA ILE A 336 -22.58 28.77 -13.34
C ILE A 336 -23.53 29.92 -13.66
N ASP A 337 -23.95 30.07 -14.91
CA ASP A 337 -24.86 31.16 -15.30
C ASP A 337 -26.27 30.94 -14.72
N SER A 338 -26.79 29.71 -14.72
CA SER A 338 -28.04 29.38 -14.03
C SER A 338 -27.98 29.71 -12.53
N ALA A 339 -26.87 29.38 -11.87
CA ALA A 339 -26.67 29.70 -10.45
C ALA A 339 -26.61 31.21 -10.20
N ARG A 340 -25.94 31.97 -11.09
CA ARG A 340 -25.90 33.45 -11.02
C ARG A 340 -27.28 34.07 -11.19
N GLU A 341 -28.11 33.55 -12.08
CA GLU A 341 -29.49 34.01 -12.26
C GLU A 341 -30.34 33.79 -11.02
N GLU A 342 -30.26 32.61 -10.40
CA GLU A 342 -30.94 32.33 -9.13
C GLU A 342 -30.50 33.27 -8.00
N VAL A 343 -29.18 33.45 -7.83
CA VAL A 343 -28.64 34.40 -6.84
C VAL A 343 -29.15 35.82 -7.09
N THR A 344 -29.25 36.23 -8.36
CA THR A 344 -29.79 37.54 -8.74
C THR A 344 -31.27 37.67 -8.38
N LYS A 345 -32.08 36.60 -8.51
CA LYS A 345 -33.48 36.57 -8.08
C LYS A 345 -33.58 36.75 -6.56
N TYR A 346 -32.78 36.05 -5.77
CA TYR A 346 -32.75 36.21 -4.31
C TYR A 346 -32.28 37.60 -3.88
N GLN A 347 -31.27 38.18 -4.55
CA GLN A 347 -30.85 39.55 -4.28
C GLN A 347 -31.95 40.58 -4.59
N LYS A 348 -32.70 40.40 -5.68
CA LYS A 348 -33.85 41.25 -6.01
C LYS A 348 -34.99 41.11 -4.99
N ALA A 349 -35.28 39.89 -4.54
CA ALA A 349 -36.29 39.64 -3.51
C ALA A 349 -35.93 40.30 -2.17
N TYR A 350 -34.65 40.22 -1.77
CA TYR A 350 -34.12 40.91 -0.59
C TYR A 350 -34.25 42.44 -0.72
N ARG A 351 -33.87 43.02 -1.87
CA ARG A 351 -34.02 44.48 -2.11
C ARG A 351 -35.47 44.95 -2.07
N ARG A 352 -36.42 44.08 -2.40
CA ARG A 352 -37.87 44.35 -2.32
C ARG A 352 -38.46 44.11 -0.92
N GLY A 353 -37.65 43.69 0.05
CA GLY A 353 -38.07 43.40 1.42
C GLY A 353 -38.87 42.10 1.58
N LEU A 354 -38.83 41.20 0.59
CA LEU A 354 -39.61 39.95 0.61
C LEU A 354 -38.97 38.84 1.45
N ILE A 355 -37.65 38.91 1.68
CA ILE A 355 -36.89 37.93 2.47
C ILE A 355 -35.91 38.64 3.42
N PRO A 356 -35.66 38.09 4.61
CA PRO A 356 -34.62 38.57 5.52
C PRO A 356 -33.21 38.23 5.00
N ASN A 357 -32.20 38.94 5.53
CA ASN A 357 -30.81 38.80 5.08
C ASN A 357 -30.23 37.41 5.37
N ASP A 358 -30.62 36.79 6.48
CA ASP A 358 -30.13 35.48 6.90
C ASP A 358 -30.64 34.39 5.94
N GLU A 359 -31.93 34.43 5.59
CA GLU A 359 -32.52 33.53 4.60
C GLU A 359 -31.90 33.74 3.21
N ARG A 360 -31.64 34.99 2.81
CA ARG A 360 -30.89 35.27 1.57
C ARG A 360 -29.50 34.61 1.60
N HIS A 361 -28.77 34.73 2.71
CA HIS A 361 -27.42 34.17 2.82
C HIS A 361 -27.43 32.65 2.73
N GLU A 362 -28.37 32.00 3.44
CA GLU A 362 -28.54 30.55 3.38
C GLU A 362 -28.90 30.07 1.97
N LYS A 363 -29.85 30.74 1.29
CA LYS A 363 -30.24 30.42 -0.09
C LYS A 363 -29.08 30.59 -1.08
N VAL A 364 -28.27 31.63 -0.92
CA VAL A 364 -27.08 31.83 -1.77
C VAL A 364 -26.05 30.73 -1.55
N ILE A 365 -25.81 30.32 -0.30
CA ILE A 365 -24.91 29.19 0.01
C ILE A 365 -25.46 27.90 -0.61
N GLN A 366 -26.75 27.62 -0.46
CA GLN A 366 -27.39 26.44 -1.05
C GLN A 366 -27.27 26.40 -2.57
N THR A 367 -27.56 27.50 -3.28
CA THR A 367 -27.44 27.58 -4.75
C THR A 367 -25.99 27.33 -5.20
N TRP A 368 -25.00 27.95 -4.57
CA TRP A 368 -23.59 27.73 -4.94
C TRP A 368 -23.08 26.34 -4.58
N THR A 369 -23.58 25.74 -3.50
CA THR A 369 -23.26 24.36 -3.11
C THR A 369 -23.79 23.39 -4.15
N LYS A 370 -25.07 23.54 -4.53
CA LYS A 370 -25.70 22.75 -5.59
C LYS A 370 -24.96 22.90 -6.92
N ALA A 371 -24.65 24.13 -7.34
CA ALA A 371 -23.88 24.37 -8.56
C ALA A 371 -22.49 23.72 -8.53
N THR A 372 -21.85 23.67 -7.36
CA THR A 372 -20.56 22.98 -7.16
C THR A 372 -20.71 21.47 -7.37
N ASP A 373 -21.78 20.86 -6.84
CA ASP A 373 -22.05 19.43 -6.96
C ASP A 373 -22.48 19.04 -8.39
N ASP A 374 -23.27 19.89 -9.05
CA ASP A 374 -23.69 19.71 -10.44
C ASP A 374 -22.47 19.75 -11.39
N VAL A 375 -21.57 20.74 -11.23
CA VAL A 375 -20.30 20.80 -11.98
C VAL A 375 -19.43 19.57 -11.71
N THR A 376 -19.43 19.06 -10.48
CA THR A 376 -18.66 17.85 -10.11
C THR A 376 -19.20 16.63 -10.84
N SER A 377 -20.52 16.50 -10.90
CA SER A 377 -21.18 15.38 -11.57
C SER A 377 -20.96 15.41 -13.07
N ALA A 378 -21.08 16.58 -13.70
CA ALA A 378 -20.78 16.79 -15.11
C ALA A 378 -19.31 16.47 -15.45
N LEU A 379 -18.38 16.90 -14.59
CA LEU A 379 -16.95 16.63 -14.76
C LEU A 379 -16.65 15.13 -14.68
N MET A 380 -17.18 14.43 -13.67
CA MET A 380 -16.95 12.99 -13.53
C MET A 380 -17.62 12.17 -14.64
N GLY A 381 -18.74 12.65 -15.18
CA GLY A 381 -19.40 12.02 -16.34
C GLY A 381 -18.65 12.21 -17.66
N ASN A 382 -17.90 13.30 -17.80
CA ASN A 382 -17.12 13.60 -19.00
C ASN A 382 -15.78 12.83 -19.05
N LEU A 383 -15.22 12.48 -17.88
CA LEU A 383 -13.98 11.73 -17.81
C LEU A 383 -14.18 10.28 -18.28
N SER A 384 -13.44 9.87 -19.32
CA SER A 384 -13.43 8.48 -19.78
C SER A 384 -12.87 7.55 -18.70
N LYS A 385 -13.27 6.26 -18.73
CA LYS A 385 -12.77 5.26 -17.78
C LYS A 385 -11.25 5.06 -17.83
N ARG A 386 -10.63 5.30 -18.99
CA ARG A 386 -9.18 5.20 -19.21
C ARG A 386 -8.39 6.47 -18.94
N ASN A 387 -9.06 7.59 -18.66
CA ASN A 387 -8.36 8.81 -18.29
C ASN A 387 -7.57 8.56 -17.00
N ASN A 388 -6.27 8.89 -17.01
CA ASN A 388 -5.35 8.64 -15.90
C ASN A 388 -5.85 9.24 -14.58
N ILE A 389 -6.45 10.44 -14.62
CA ILE A 389 -7.00 11.10 -13.44
C ILE A 389 -8.19 10.31 -12.87
N ASN A 390 -9.04 9.80 -13.76
CA ASN A 390 -10.18 8.99 -13.36
C ASN A 390 -9.74 7.66 -12.76
N ILE A 391 -8.77 6.98 -13.38
CA ILE A 391 -8.17 5.74 -12.86
C ILE A 391 -7.62 5.96 -11.45
N MET A 392 -6.86 7.04 -11.21
CA MET A 392 -6.29 7.32 -9.89
C MET A 392 -7.35 7.51 -8.80
N ALA A 393 -8.42 8.25 -9.10
CA ALA A 393 -9.49 8.50 -8.13
C ALA A 393 -10.46 7.34 -7.95
N TYR A 394 -10.81 6.63 -9.02
CA TYR A 394 -11.74 5.50 -8.96
C TYR A 394 -11.12 4.28 -8.28
N SER A 395 -9.86 3.97 -8.58
CA SER A 395 -9.11 2.89 -7.91
C SER A 395 -8.96 3.13 -6.40
N GLY A 396 -9.02 4.39 -5.97
CA GLY A 396 -8.79 4.79 -4.58
C GLY A 396 -7.31 4.84 -4.20
N ALA A 397 -6.41 4.86 -5.20
CA ALA A 397 -4.98 4.95 -5.00
C ALA A 397 -4.53 6.35 -4.56
N ARG A 398 -5.00 7.39 -5.27
CA ARG A 398 -4.66 8.79 -5.00
C ARG A 398 -5.70 9.72 -5.61
N GLY A 399 -6.04 10.78 -4.89
CA GLY A 399 -7.00 11.76 -5.38
C GLY A 399 -8.43 11.41 -4.97
N SER A 400 -9.15 12.40 -4.46
CA SER A 400 -10.59 12.34 -4.23
C SER A 400 -11.35 13.08 -5.33
N LYS A 401 -12.64 12.76 -5.50
CA LYS A 401 -13.54 13.52 -6.39
C LYS A 401 -13.48 15.02 -6.12
N ASN A 402 -13.34 15.41 -4.85
CA ASN A 402 -13.23 16.81 -4.43
C ASN A 402 -11.94 17.49 -4.91
N GLN A 403 -10.81 16.76 -4.94
CA GLN A 403 -9.54 17.30 -5.44
C GLN A 403 -9.56 17.45 -6.96
N ILE A 404 -10.13 16.47 -7.67
CA ILE A 404 -10.32 16.57 -9.14
C ILE A 404 -11.22 17.76 -9.47
N ARG A 405 -12.32 17.93 -8.73
CA ARG A 405 -13.22 19.09 -8.84
C ARG A 405 -12.47 20.41 -8.70
N GLN A 406 -11.54 20.52 -7.74
CA GLN A 406 -10.77 21.74 -7.54
C GLN A 406 -9.80 22.04 -8.69
N LEU A 407 -9.31 21.01 -9.39
CA LEU A 407 -8.38 21.15 -10.51
C LEU A 407 -9.09 21.57 -11.81
N ALA A 408 -10.14 20.84 -12.21
CA ALA A 408 -10.79 21.01 -13.52
C ALA A 408 -12.24 21.54 -13.46
N GLY A 409 -12.85 21.58 -12.27
CA GLY A 409 -14.22 22.03 -12.05
C GLY A 409 -14.28 23.44 -11.49
N MET A 410 -14.62 23.55 -10.21
CA MET A 410 -14.76 24.80 -9.48
C MET A 410 -14.24 24.63 -8.05
N ARG A 411 -13.59 25.66 -7.50
CA ARG A 411 -13.02 25.62 -6.14
C ARG A 411 -14.10 25.51 -5.06
N GLY A 412 -15.26 26.12 -5.29
CA GLY A 412 -16.40 26.16 -4.37
C GLY A 412 -16.36 27.38 -3.44
N LEU A 413 -17.26 27.38 -2.46
CA LEU A 413 -17.30 28.40 -1.40
C LEU A 413 -16.11 28.24 -0.45
N MET A 414 -15.55 29.35 0.00
CA MET A 414 -14.51 29.39 1.02
C MET A 414 -15.15 29.79 2.35
N ALA A 415 -14.72 29.12 3.43
CA ALA A 415 -15.17 29.40 4.79
C ALA A 415 -14.53 30.66 5.37
#